data_AF-A0A6P8UD84-F1
#
_entry.id   AF-A0A6P8UD84-F1
#
_cell.length_a   1.000
_cell.length_b   1.000
_cell.length_c   1.000
_cell.angle_alpha   90.00
_cell.angle_beta   90.00
_cell.angle_gamma   90.00
#
_symmetry.space_group_name_H-M   'P 1'
#
loop_
_entity.id
_entity.type
_entity.pdbx_description
1 polymer ?
#
loop_
_entity_poly.entity_id
_entity_poly.type
_entity_poly.pdbx_seq_one_letter_code
_entity_poly.pdbx_strand_id
1 'polypeptide(L)'
;MDDFVCDTLTQWQLTDVIDRFKDEGIDEESFLLLDEGTISQLIPKAGPRLKFLKKCRGLIEPAVPPTSPDVQPTATTPPSMEDQTAPVVPAMIPQTLHIIPQFDIRQILTGSTEGKLILGSLDEDVIIPSQRKCLVRILVSHLMEKFGESPTSETKKALAAALIHGFPSLKDESDSSSGFGYWFTPGRNRRPATGFLEERLRNVRKRMRKPARSQSTQQTPPQSSEASTRRTFIPECTISEERAIQCKEWLKHNSQPLNQVEQYMQDTAVYRAKSLRENGWDIQGIRQEFPHLFTPGMVS
;
A
#
# COMPACT_ATOMS: atom_id res chain seq x y z
N MET A 1 -36.53 -7.02 -4.45
CA MET A 1 -36.29 -6.60 -5.85
C MET A 1 -37.58 -6.18 -6.48
N ASP A 2 -37.53 -4.98 -7.00
CA ASP A 2 -38.60 -4.18 -7.57
C ASP A 2 -38.26 -3.84 -9.03
N ASP A 3 -39.18 -3.13 -9.69
CA ASP A 3 -39.06 -2.80 -11.10
C ASP A 3 -37.88 -1.83 -11.35
N PHE A 4 -37.58 -0.92 -10.41
CA PHE A 4 -36.43 0.00 -10.51
C PHE A 4 -35.09 -0.74 -10.62
N VAL A 5 -34.84 -1.72 -9.73
CA VAL A 5 -33.61 -2.53 -9.79
C VAL A 5 -33.58 -3.40 -11.05
N CYS A 6 -34.73 -3.94 -11.48
CA CYS A 6 -34.86 -4.73 -12.69
C CYS A 6 -34.49 -3.94 -13.96
N ASP A 7 -35.09 -2.76 -14.12
CA ASP A 7 -34.88 -1.87 -15.27
C ASP A 7 -33.46 -1.28 -15.27
N THR A 8 -32.93 -0.94 -14.09
CA THR A 8 -31.55 -0.43 -13.95
C THR A 8 -30.51 -1.48 -14.38
N LEU A 9 -30.65 -2.73 -13.90
CA LEU A 9 -29.76 -3.83 -14.31
C LEU A 9 -29.90 -4.16 -15.81
N THR A 10 -31.12 -4.10 -16.35
CA THR A 10 -31.40 -4.31 -17.77
C THR A 10 -30.76 -3.22 -18.64
N GLN A 11 -30.96 -1.94 -18.29
CA GLN A 11 -30.36 -0.78 -18.97
C GLN A 11 -28.82 -0.84 -18.96
N TRP A 12 -28.23 -1.39 -17.90
CA TRP A 12 -26.77 -1.49 -17.76
C TRP A 12 -26.16 -2.73 -18.44
N GLN A 13 -26.97 -3.54 -19.13
CA GLN A 13 -26.56 -4.80 -19.76
C GLN A 13 -25.99 -5.80 -18.74
N LEU A 14 -26.67 -5.93 -17.60
CA LEU A 14 -26.34 -6.84 -16.49
C LEU A 14 -27.47 -7.85 -16.23
N THR A 15 -28.18 -8.27 -17.27
CA THR A 15 -29.25 -9.27 -17.20
C THR A 15 -28.81 -10.57 -16.49
N ASP A 16 -27.57 -11.00 -16.70
CA ASP A 16 -26.92 -12.17 -16.07
C ASP A 16 -26.89 -12.17 -14.53
N VAL A 17 -27.28 -11.07 -13.86
CA VAL A 17 -27.32 -10.98 -12.39
C VAL A 17 -28.72 -10.70 -11.82
N ILE A 18 -29.74 -10.44 -12.66
CA ILE A 18 -31.08 -10.07 -12.21
C ILE A 18 -31.68 -11.13 -11.29
N ASP A 19 -31.60 -12.41 -11.66
CA ASP A 19 -32.12 -13.52 -10.84
C ASP A 19 -31.48 -13.56 -9.44
N ARG A 20 -30.19 -13.21 -9.32
CA ARG A 20 -29.50 -13.17 -8.01
C ARG A 20 -29.84 -11.94 -7.17
N PHE A 21 -30.06 -10.79 -7.79
CA PHE A 21 -30.59 -9.61 -7.06
C PHE A 21 -32.04 -9.88 -6.59
N LYS A 22 -32.79 -10.72 -7.32
CA LYS A 22 -34.12 -11.18 -6.94
C LYS A 22 -34.09 -12.23 -5.82
N ASP A 23 -33.21 -13.22 -5.90
CA ASP A 23 -33.05 -14.28 -4.90
C ASP A 23 -32.54 -13.72 -3.55
N GLU A 24 -31.57 -12.80 -3.58
CA GLU A 24 -31.04 -12.09 -2.40
C GLU A 24 -31.96 -10.91 -1.96
N GLY A 25 -33.14 -10.77 -2.56
CA GLY A 25 -34.18 -9.83 -2.14
C GLY A 25 -33.97 -8.34 -2.45
N ILE A 26 -32.77 -7.94 -2.91
CA ILE A 26 -32.33 -6.54 -3.11
C ILE A 26 -33.39 -5.64 -3.78
N ASP A 27 -33.89 -4.63 -3.05
CA ASP A 27 -34.79 -3.56 -3.49
C ASP A 27 -34.04 -2.23 -3.71
N GLU A 28 -34.73 -1.16 -4.13
CA GLU A 28 -34.14 0.17 -4.41
C GLU A 28 -33.36 0.74 -3.23
N GLU A 29 -33.90 0.67 -2.00
CA GLU A 29 -33.20 1.13 -0.79
C GLU A 29 -31.92 0.30 -0.55
N SER A 30 -32.02 -1.03 -0.60
CA SER A 30 -30.86 -1.92 -0.47
C SER A 30 -29.82 -1.70 -1.57
N PHE A 31 -30.27 -1.45 -2.80
CA PHE A 31 -29.43 -1.27 -4.00
C PHE A 31 -28.53 -0.03 -3.89
N LEU A 32 -29.04 1.06 -3.31
CA LEU A 32 -28.28 2.28 -3.05
C LEU A 32 -27.27 2.12 -1.90
N LEU A 33 -27.51 1.18 -0.99
CA LEU A 33 -26.66 0.87 0.17
C LEU A 33 -25.64 -0.26 -0.09
N LEU A 34 -25.59 -0.82 -1.30
CA LEU A 34 -24.72 -1.95 -1.65
C LEU A 34 -23.22 -1.62 -1.53
N ASP A 35 -22.53 -2.33 -0.63
CA ASP A 35 -21.09 -2.22 -0.42
C ASP A 35 -20.26 -3.09 -1.40
N GLU A 36 -18.95 -2.84 -1.50
CA GLU A 36 -18.06 -3.59 -2.41
C GLU A 36 -17.98 -5.10 -2.06
N GLY A 37 -18.22 -5.48 -0.79
CA GLY A 37 -18.34 -6.86 -0.34
C GLY A 37 -19.59 -7.57 -0.85
N THR A 38 -20.77 -6.99 -0.64
CA THR A 38 -22.06 -7.55 -1.10
C THR A 38 -22.13 -7.56 -2.63
N ILE A 39 -21.67 -6.49 -3.30
CA ILE A 39 -21.53 -6.43 -4.76
C ILE A 39 -20.57 -7.54 -5.27
N SER A 40 -19.55 -7.93 -4.50
CA SER A 40 -18.65 -9.02 -4.88
C SER A 40 -19.27 -10.41 -4.77
N GLN A 41 -20.33 -10.58 -3.98
CA GLN A 41 -21.11 -11.82 -3.86
C GLN A 41 -22.19 -11.90 -4.95
N LEU A 42 -22.98 -10.82 -5.10
CA LEU A 42 -23.98 -10.67 -6.17
C LEU A 42 -23.35 -10.77 -7.57
N ILE A 43 -22.16 -10.18 -7.75
CA ILE A 43 -21.43 -10.14 -9.03
C ILE A 43 -20.00 -10.69 -8.88
N PRO A 44 -19.79 -12.03 -8.85
CA PRO A 44 -18.46 -12.62 -8.70
C PRO A 44 -17.54 -12.37 -9.90
N LYS A 45 -18.10 -12.26 -11.12
CA LYS A 45 -17.35 -11.97 -12.35
C LYS A 45 -16.84 -10.52 -12.32
N ALA A 46 -15.53 -10.34 -12.23
CA ALA A 46 -14.90 -9.02 -12.07
C ALA A 46 -15.24 -8.00 -13.18
N GLY A 47 -15.40 -8.43 -14.44
CA GLY A 47 -15.75 -7.54 -15.56
C GLY A 47 -17.12 -6.86 -15.38
N PRO A 48 -18.22 -7.63 -15.29
CA PRO A 48 -19.54 -7.12 -14.91
C PRO A 48 -19.54 -6.31 -13.61
N ARG A 49 -18.80 -6.74 -12.58
CA ARG A 49 -18.70 -6.02 -11.29
C ARG A 49 -18.12 -4.63 -11.44
N LEU A 50 -17.06 -4.47 -12.24
CA LEU A 50 -16.45 -3.16 -12.50
C LEU A 50 -17.35 -2.25 -13.35
N LYS A 51 -18.19 -2.80 -14.24
CA LYS A 51 -19.24 -2.02 -14.93
C LYS A 51 -20.28 -1.49 -13.93
N PHE A 52 -20.79 -2.36 -13.05
CA PHE A 52 -21.77 -2.02 -12.01
C PHE A 52 -21.23 -0.93 -11.07
N LEU A 53 -20.04 -1.14 -10.48
CA LEU A 53 -19.38 -0.18 -9.58
C LEU A 53 -19.08 1.19 -10.22
N LYS A 54 -18.89 1.25 -11.55
CA LYS A 54 -18.76 2.52 -12.27
C LYS A 54 -20.11 3.22 -12.45
N LYS A 55 -21.20 2.46 -12.59
CA LYS A 55 -22.55 2.97 -12.83
C LYS A 55 -23.26 3.44 -11.55
N CYS A 56 -23.21 2.68 -10.46
CA CYS A 56 -23.81 3.08 -9.18
C CYS A 56 -23.30 4.45 -8.68
N ARG A 57 -21.99 4.72 -8.81
CA ARG A 57 -21.39 6.01 -8.43
C ARG A 57 -22.03 7.21 -9.15
N GLY A 58 -22.56 7.02 -10.36
CA GLY A 58 -23.24 8.07 -11.13
C GLY A 58 -24.73 8.23 -10.81
N LEU A 59 -25.30 7.44 -9.89
CA LEU A 59 -26.65 7.64 -9.36
C LEU A 59 -26.66 8.39 -8.01
N ILE A 60 -25.50 8.54 -7.37
CA ILE A 60 -25.38 8.92 -5.95
C ILE A 60 -24.98 10.40 -5.76
N GLU A 61 -24.70 11.16 -6.83
CA GLU A 61 -24.35 12.59 -6.75
C GLU A 61 -25.56 13.49 -6.40
N PRO A 62 -25.54 14.24 -5.27
CA PRO A 62 -26.48 15.32 -5.00
C PRO A 62 -25.86 16.67 -5.41
N ALA A 63 -26.66 17.56 -6.02
CA ALA A 63 -26.18 18.89 -6.42
C ALA A 63 -26.00 19.84 -5.21
N VAL A 64 -24.94 20.66 -5.23
CA VAL A 64 -24.57 21.59 -4.14
C VAL A 64 -24.56 23.06 -4.63
N PRO A 65 -25.24 23.99 -3.95
CA PRO A 65 -25.07 25.44 -4.14
C PRO A 65 -24.08 26.07 -3.13
N PRO A 66 -23.29 27.08 -3.50
CA PRO A 66 -22.29 27.70 -2.61
C PRO A 66 -22.75 29.00 -1.94
N THR A 67 -22.19 29.35 -0.77
CA THR A 67 -22.21 30.72 -0.20
C THR A 67 -21.02 30.94 0.77
N SER A 68 -20.34 32.08 0.63
CA SER A 68 -19.42 32.68 1.62
C SER A 68 -19.99 34.03 2.08
N PRO A 69 -19.64 34.59 3.26
CA PRO A 69 -18.44 35.45 3.39
C PRO A 69 -17.72 35.35 4.77
N ASP A 70 -16.39 35.51 4.89
CA ASP A 70 -15.57 36.74 5.12
C ASP A 70 -15.52 37.29 6.58
N VAL A 71 -14.46 38.07 6.88
CA VAL A 71 -14.18 39.03 7.99
C VAL A 71 -12.81 38.81 8.68
N GLN A 72 -11.94 39.83 8.61
CA GLN A 72 -10.76 40.05 9.48
C GLN A 72 -11.02 41.19 10.50
N PRO A 73 -10.25 41.27 11.61
CA PRO A 73 -9.19 42.30 11.71
C PRO A 73 -7.90 41.77 12.42
N THR A 74 -6.65 42.29 12.27
CA THR A 74 -6.03 43.62 12.56
C THR A 74 -6.19 44.13 14.01
N ALA A 75 -5.17 44.64 14.74
CA ALA A 75 -3.71 44.81 14.50
C ALA A 75 -2.89 45.14 15.79
N THR A 76 -1.55 45.25 15.67
CA THR A 76 -0.63 46.10 16.48
C THR A 76 -0.06 45.55 17.83
N THR A 77 1.09 46.12 18.27
CA THR A 77 2.10 45.50 19.18
C THR A 77 2.59 46.48 20.33
N PRO A 78 3.71 46.33 21.08
CA PRO A 78 3.79 46.63 22.53
C PRO A 78 4.55 47.93 22.90
N PRO A 79 4.76 48.24 24.21
CA PRO A 79 5.98 47.85 24.98
C PRO A 79 5.67 47.52 26.47
N SER A 80 6.59 47.40 27.44
CA SER A 80 7.92 46.75 27.60
C SER A 80 8.47 47.11 28.99
N MET A 81 9.29 46.25 29.62
CA MET A 81 9.99 46.46 30.92
C MET A 81 9.06 46.55 32.17
N GLU A 82 9.43 46.26 33.42
CA GLU A 82 10.61 45.57 34.03
C GLU A 82 10.10 44.84 35.33
N ASP A 83 10.82 44.34 36.35
CA ASP A 83 12.18 44.57 36.91
C ASP A 83 12.72 43.26 37.59
N GLN A 84 13.68 43.35 38.53
CA GLN A 84 14.57 42.26 38.96
C GLN A 84 14.28 41.64 40.34
N THR A 85 14.58 40.34 40.49
CA THR A 85 15.46 39.84 41.58
C THR A 85 15.98 38.41 41.32
N ALA A 86 17.23 38.16 41.70
CA ALA A 86 17.88 36.84 41.75
C ALA A 86 18.27 36.57 43.22
N PRO A 87 18.68 35.35 43.69
CA PRO A 87 19.68 34.49 43.04
C PRO A 87 19.49 32.95 43.28
N VAL A 88 20.62 32.22 43.24
CA VAL A 88 20.84 30.79 43.53
C VAL A 88 20.62 29.85 42.34
N VAL A 89 21.71 29.18 41.92
CA VAL A 89 21.78 28.30 40.76
C VAL A 89 22.04 26.85 41.21
N PRO A 90 21.14 25.90 40.92
CA PRO A 90 21.51 24.50 40.74
C PRO A 90 22.00 24.31 39.29
N ALA A 91 23.12 23.63 39.09
CA ALA A 91 23.69 23.41 37.76
C ALA A 91 22.81 22.47 36.91
N MET A 92 21.82 23.03 36.21
CA MET A 92 20.97 22.26 35.32
C MET A 92 21.75 21.86 34.07
N ILE A 93 21.94 20.55 33.90
CA ILE A 93 22.39 19.91 32.65
C ILE A 93 21.62 20.55 31.49
N PRO A 94 22.25 20.90 30.35
CA PRO A 94 21.55 21.54 29.24
C PRO A 94 20.42 20.64 28.74
N GLN A 95 19.20 20.97 29.17
CA GLN A 95 17.98 20.35 28.68
C GLN A 95 17.79 20.86 27.26
N THR A 96 18.35 20.13 26.29
CA THR A 96 18.09 20.39 24.87
C THR A 96 16.58 20.42 24.68
N LEU A 97 16.02 21.60 24.44
CA LEU A 97 14.60 21.77 24.21
C LEU A 97 14.25 20.96 22.96
N HIS A 98 13.66 19.78 23.17
CA HIS A 98 13.18 18.93 22.10
C HIS A 98 11.90 19.56 21.55
N ILE A 99 12.08 20.57 20.69
CA ILE A 99 11.01 21.24 19.95
C ILE A 99 10.26 20.15 19.18
N ILE A 100 9.08 19.80 19.66
CA ILE A 100 8.23 18.80 19.01
C ILE A 100 7.82 19.40 17.65
N PRO A 101 8.19 18.76 16.52
CA PRO A 101 7.92 19.33 15.21
C PRO A 101 6.42 19.36 14.95
N GLN A 102 5.90 20.55 14.68
CA GLN A 102 4.52 20.73 14.22
C GLN A 102 4.43 20.42 12.72
N PHE A 103 3.26 19.94 12.28
CA PHE A 103 3.00 19.55 10.90
C PHE A 103 1.64 20.08 10.45
N ASP A 104 1.61 20.90 9.39
CA ASP A 104 0.37 21.19 8.67
C ASP A 104 0.16 20.14 7.58
N ILE A 105 -0.80 19.24 7.81
CA ILE A 105 -1.12 18.14 6.92
C ILE A 105 -1.81 18.64 5.63
N ARG A 106 -2.59 19.72 5.70
CA ARG A 106 -3.21 20.32 4.51
C ARG A 106 -2.14 20.93 3.61
N GLN A 107 -1.17 21.63 4.18
CA GLN A 107 -0.02 22.16 3.44
C GLN A 107 0.82 21.03 2.79
N ILE A 108 1.12 19.96 3.54
CA ILE A 108 1.88 18.80 3.03
C ILE A 108 1.15 18.12 1.85
N LEU A 109 -0.17 17.96 1.93
CA LEU A 109 -0.97 17.40 0.84
C LEU A 109 -1.10 18.35 -0.36
N THR A 110 -1.22 19.66 -0.11
CA THR A 110 -1.33 20.67 -1.18
C THR A 110 -0.08 20.76 -2.06
N GLY A 111 1.08 20.30 -1.55
CA GLY A 111 2.32 20.17 -2.33
C GLY A 111 2.32 19.08 -3.43
N SER A 112 1.28 18.24 -3.52
CA SER A 112 1.17 17.16 -4.53
C SER A 112 -0.19 17.17 -5.23
N THR A 113 -0.21 16.87 -6.53
CA THR A 113 -1.46 16.67 -7.29
C THR A 113 -2.28 15.50 -6.74
N GLU A 114 -1.63 14.39 -6.41
CA GLU A 114 -2.27 13.27 -5.71
C GLU A 114 -2.77 13.67 -4.31
N GLY A 115 -2.02 14.54 -3.63
CA GLY A 115 -2.38 15.01 -2.28
C GLY A 115 -3.63 15.88 -2.27
N LYS A 116 -3.79 16.77 -3.27
CA LYS A 116 -5.02 17.56 -3.46
C LYS A 116 -6.25 16.70 -3.74
N LEU A 117 -6.11 15.63 -4.53
CA LEU A 117 -7.21 14.68 -4.79
C LEU A 117 -7.61 13.88 -3.53
N ILE A 118 -6.64 13.59 -2.65
CA ILE A 118 -6.92 12.96 -1.35
C ILE A 118 -7.54 13.96 -0.38
N LEU A 119 -7.17 15.24 -0.45
CA LEU A 119 -7.68 16.27 0.44
C LEU A 119 -9.20 16.44 0.35
N GLY A 120 -9.77 16.40 -0.87
CA GLY A 120 -11.24 16.41 -1.04
C GLY A 120 -11.92 15.25 -0.32
N SER A 121 -11.48 14.01 -0.56
CA SER A 121 -12.02 12.82 0.12
C SER A 121 -11.62 12.69 1.61
N LEU A 122 -10.78 13.58 2.12
CA LEU A 122 -10.50 13.75 3.55
C LEU A 122 -11.41 14.82 4.17
N ASP A 123 -11.79 15.84 3.42
CA ASP A 123 -12.74 16.88 3.81
C ASP A 123 -14.19 16.36 3.78
N GLU A 124 -14.45 15.33 2.98
CA GLU A 124 -15.69 14.54 2.92
C GLU A 124 -15.70 13.34 3.89
N ASP A 125 -14.62 13.12 4.65
CA ASP A 125 -14.38 11.95 5.55
C ASP A 125 -14.38 10.54 4.87
N VAL A 126 -14.64 10.43 3.56
CA VAL A 126 -14.71 9.15 2.81
C VAL A 126 -13.36 8.73 2.20
N ILE A 127 -12.44 8.20 3.02
CA ILE A 127 -11.12 7.74 2.53
C ILE A 127 -11.04 6.24 2.16
N ILE A 128 -10.91 5.93 0.87
CA ILE A 128 -10.77 4.54 0.40
C ILE A 128 -9.34 3.96 0.62
N PRO A 129 -9.16 2.63 0.70
CA PRO A 129 -7.86 2.01 1.03
C PRO A 129 -6.69 2.34 0.07
N SER A 130 -6.96 2.73 -1.17
CA SER A 130 -5.95 3.21 -2.13
C SER A 130 -5.50 4.64 -1.83
N GLN A 131 -6.43 5.56 -1.57
CA GLN A 131 -6.15 6.92 -1.11
C GLN A 131 -5.35 6.89 0.20
N ARG A 132 -5.76 6.09 1.18
CA ARG A 132 -5.03 5.90 2.46
C ARG A 132 -3.59 5.40 2.24
N LYS A 133 -3.35 4.48 1.30
CA LYS A 133 -1.97 4.07 0.93
C LYS A 133 -1.17 5.21 0.28
N CYS A 134 -1.83 6.08 -0.48
CA CYS A 134 -1.20 7.24 -1.13
C CYS A 134 -0.91 8.39 -0.14
N LEU A 135 -1.84 8.69 0.77
CA LEU A 135 -1.66 9.58 1.93
C LEU A 135 -0.41 9.18 2.72
N VAL A 136 -0.34 7.91 3.14
CA VAL A 136 0.83 7.35 3.85
C VAL A 136 2.11 7.42 3.01
N ARG A 137 2.04 7.34 1.68
CA ARG A 137 3.20 7.56 0.80
C ARG A 137 3.67 9.02 0.84
N ILE A 138 2.76 9.98 0.70
CA ILE A 138 3.09 11.42 0.70
C ILE A 138 3.66 11.85 2.06
N LEU A 139 2.97 11.50 3.15
CA LEU A 139 3.40 11.83 4.52
C LEU A 139 4.78 11.26 4.85
N VAL A 140 5.07 10.01 4.46
CA VAL A 140 6.40 9.42 4.70
C VAL A 140 7.48 10.01 3.79
N SER A 141 7.16 10.41 2.56
CA SER A 141 8.12 11.13 1.71
C SER A 141 8.52 12.46 2.36
N HIS A 142 7.56 13.30 2.76
CA HIS A 142 7.83 14.57 3.43
C HIS A 142 8.60 14.38 4.75
N LEU A 143 8.21 13.39 5.55
CA LEU A 143 8.89 13.06 6.80
C LEU A 143 10.36 12.64 6.57
N MET A 144 10.65 11.88 5.50
CA MET A 144 12.02 11.50 5.15
C MET A 144 12.84 12.65 4.55
N GLU A 145 12.20 13.55 3.81
CA GLU A 145 12.81 14.76 3.26
C GLU A 145 13.25 15.73 4.37
N LYS A 146 12.42 15.89 5.42
CA LYS A 146 12.70 16.79 6.55
C LYS A 146 13.55 16.19 7.67
N PHE A 147 13.48 14.87 7.90
CA PHE A 147 14.11 14.21 9.07
C PHE A 147 14.98 12.98 8.71
N GLY A 148 15.29 12.77 7.43
CA GLY A 148 16.15 11.68 6.94
C GLY A 148 15.52 10.28 7.00
N GLU A 149 16.32 9.24 6.75
CA GLU A 149 15.82 7.85 6.66
C GLU A 149 15.28 7.30 7.99
N SER A 150 15.75 7.83 9.13
CA SER A 150 15.39 7.37 10.47
C SER A 150 14.76 8.49 11.32
N PRO A 151 13.54 8.98 10.99
CA PRO A 151 12.82 9.93 11.83
C PRO A 151 12.57 9.35 13.23
N THR A 152 12.64 10.20 14.26
CA THR A 152 12.54 9.77 15.66
C THR A 152 11.14 9.24 16.01
N SER A 153 11.02 8.56 17.15
CA SER A 153 9.70 8.15 17.65
C SER A 153 8.80 9.34 18.00
N GLU A 154 9.37 10.45 18.47
CA GLU A 154 8.63 11.68 18.78
C GLU A 154 8.13 12.34 17.49
N THR A 155 8.98 12.48 16.47
CA THR A 155 8.64 13.04 15.16
C THR A 155 7.48 12.28 14.49
N LYS A 156 7.52 10.94 14.51
CA LYS A 156 6.45 10.09 13.94
C LYS A 156 5.14 10.21 14.71
N LYS A 157 5.20 10.29 16.04
CA LYS A 157 4.04 10.50 16.92
C LYS A 157 3.42 11.89 16.69
N ALA A 158 4.24 12.94 16.56
CA ALA A 158 3.78 14.29 16.25
C ALA A 158 3.07 14.36 14.89
N LEU A 159 3.63 13.73 13.85
CA LEU A 159 2.98 13.63 12.53
C LEU A 159 1.65 12.86 12.58
N ALA A 160 1.59 11.76 13.35
CA ALA A 160 0.36 10.98 13.52
C ALA A 160 -0.72 11.74 14.32
N ALA A 161 -0.32 12.49 15.35
CA ALA A 161 -1.24 13.33 16.12
C ALA A 161 -1.77 14.52 15.28
N ALA A 162 -0.90 15.17 14.49
CA ALA A 162 -1.30 16.23 13.57
C ALA A 162 -2.27 15.73 12.48
N LEU A 163 -2.11 14.48 12.02
CA LEU A 163 -3.04 13.84 11.08
C LEU A 163 -4.44 13.68 11.68
N ILE A 164 -4.56 13.20 12.92
CA ILE A 164 -5.87 13.07 13.60
C ILE A 164 -6.45 14.44 13.97
N HIS A 165 -5.62 15.42 14.33
CA HIS A 165 -6.08 16.79 14.59
C HIS A 165 -6.58 17.49 13.33
N GLY A 166 -5.98 17.22 12.16
CA GLY A 166 -6.43 17.76 10.88
C GLY A 166 -7.68 17.08 10.33
N PHE A 167 -7.85 15.78 10.61
CA PHE A 167 -8.90 14.93 10.06
C PHE A 167 -9.40 13.91 11.12
N PRO A 168 -10.37 14.30 11.97
CA PRO A 168 -10.84 13.47 13.07
C PRO A 168 -11.45 12.12 12.67
N SER A 169 -12.00 12.00 11.46
CA SER A 169 -12.50 10.74 10.88
C SER A 169 -11.44 9.66 10.69
N LEU A 170 -10.15 10.04 10.67
CA LEU A 170 -9.04 9.10 10.60
C LEU A 170 -8.70 8.44 11.95
N LYS A 171 -9.40 8.85 13.03
CA LYS A 171 -9.16 8.41 14.40
C LYS A 171 -9.62 6.97 14.61
N ASP A 172 -8.87 6.24 15.42
CA ASP A 172 -9.33 5.00 16.03
C ASP A 172 -10.27 5.30 17.20
N GLU A 173 -11.57 5.04 17.04
CA GLU A 173 -12.54 5.15 18.15
C GLU A 173 -12.28 4.11 19.25
N SER A 174 -11.63 2.99 18.92
CA SER A 174 -11.33 1.92 19.89
C SER A 174 -10.09 2.19 20.75
N ASP A 175 -9.23 3.14 20.37
CA ASP A 175 -8.11 3.61 21.20
C ASP A 175 -8.48 4.87 21.99
N SER A 176 -9.05 4.65 23.17
CA SER A 176 -9.39 5.70 24.14
C SER A 176 -8.18 6.50 24.66
N SER A 177 -6.94 6.08 24.40
CA SER A 177 -5.73 6.69 24.95
C SER A 177 -5.03 7.69 24.02
N SER A 178 -5.21 7.57 22.71
CA SER A 178 -4.49 8.43 21.74
C SER A 178 -5.20 8.64 20.40
N GLY A 179 -6.01 7.69 19.94
CA GLY A 179 -6.75 7.75 18.68
C GLY A 179 -5.89 7.68 17.39
N PHE A 180 -4.55 7.78 17.49
CA PHE A 180 -3.64 7.70 16.34
C PHE A 180 -2.95 6.33 16.19
N GLY A 181 -3.36 5.32 16.95
CA GLY A 181 -2.72 4.00 17.03
C GLY A 181 -2.48 3.31 15.67
N TYR A 182 -3.47 3.35 14.76
CA TYR A 182 -3.35 2.82 13.39
C TYR A 182 -2.27 3.52 12.55
N TRP A 183 -1.98 4.79 12.82
CA TRP A 183 -1.03 5.59 12.05
C TRP A 183 0.40 5.42 12.57
N PHE A 184 0.58 5.50 13.89
CA PHE A 184 1.85 5.19 14.55
C PHE A 184 1.66 4.74 16.00
N THR A 185 2.13 3.53 16.32
CA THR A 185 2.27 3.06 17.70
C THR A 185 3.76 2.87 18.02
N PRO A 186 4.30 3.53 19.07
CA PRO A 186 5.70 3.39 19.46
C PRO A 186 5.99 2.00 20.05
N GLY A 187 7.18 1.45 19.77
CA GLY A 187 7.59 0.15 20.30
C GLY A 187 7.76 0.18 21.82
N ARG A 188 7.17 -0.80 22.51
CA ARG A 188 7.29 -1.01 23.96
C ARG A 188 7.52 -2.50 24.26
N ASN A 189 8.14 -2.82 25.39
CA ASN A 189 8.26 -4.18 25.95
C ASN A 189 8.73 -5.22 24.90
N ARG A 190 9.88 -4.95 24.25
CA ARG A 190 10.49 -5.74 23.16
C ARG A 190 9.65 -5.88 21.87
N ARG A 191 8.45 -5.31 21.78
CA ARG A 191 7.68 -5.24 20.52
C ARG A 191 8.19 -4.09 19.64
N PRO A 192 8.35 -4.29 18.32
CA PRO A 192 8.71 -3.21 17.40
C PRO A 192 7.59 -2.18 17.29
N ALA A 193 7.92 -0.97 16.83
CA ALA A 193 6.92 0.03 16.46
C ALA A 193 6.06 -0.45 15.27
N THR A 194 4.80 0.00 15.24
CA THR A 194 3.76 -0.39 14.27
C THR A 194 2.95 0.83 13.80
N GLY A 195 1.89 0.59 13.02
CA GLY A 195 1.11 1.63 12.35
C GLY A 195 1.58 1.90 10.91
N PHE A 196 0.71 2.50 10.10
CA PHE A 196 0.93 2.67 8.66
C PHE A 196 2.20 3.45 8.32
N LEU A 197 2.56 4.48 9.11
CA LEU A 197 3.75 5.29 8.87
C LEU A 197 5.04 4.49 9.08
N GLU A 198 5.13 3.67 10.15
CA GLU A 198 6.33 2.86 10.41
C GLU A 198 6.48 1.70 9.42
N GLU A 199 5.39 1.01 9.04
CA GLU A 199 5.50 -0.08 8.05
C GLU A 199 5.85 0.48 6.66
N ARG A 200 5.37 1.68 6.30
CA ARG A 200 5.81 2.36 5.07
C ARG A 200 7.29 2.74 5.13
N LEU A 201 7.76 3.38 6.22
CA LEU A 201 9.18 3.70 6.44
C LEU A 201 10.06 2.45 6.36
N ARG A 202 9.68 1.38 7.06
CA ARG A 202 10.35 0.07 7.04
C ARG A 202 10.48 -0.47 5.61
N ASN A 203 9.44 -0.35 4.80
CA ASN A 203 9.44 -0.80 3.41
C ASN A 203 10.17 0.15 2.44
N VAL A 204 10.39 1.43 2.78
CA VAL A 204 11.33 2.29 2.05
C VAL A 204 12.78 1.91 2.41
N ARG A 205 13.13 1.80 3.68
CA ARG A 205 14.47 1.38 4.14
C ARG A 205 14.88 0.03 3.55
N LYS A 206 13.97 -0.95 3.51
CA LYS A 206 14.17 -2.27 2.84
C LYS A 206 14.41 -2.17 1.32
N ARG A 207 14.03 -1.08 0.66
CA ARG A 207 14.30 -0.83 -0.76
C ARG A 207 15.63 -0.11 -0.94
N MET A 208 15.88 0.98 -0.20
CA MET A 208 17.16 1.73 -0.26
C MET A 208 18.37 0.85 0.09
N ARG A 209 18.22 -0.07 1.06
CA ARG A 209 19.28 -1.02 1.47
C ARG A 209 19.55 -2.17 0.48
N LYS A 210 18.80 -2.29 -0.62
CA LYS A 210 19.22 -3.15 -1.72
C LYS A 210 20.21 -2.36 -2.57
N PRO A 211 21.45 -2.83 -2.78
CA PRO A 211 22.32 -2.17 -3.76
C PRO A 211 21.58 -2.13 -5.10
N ALA A 212 21.63 -0.99 -5.78
CA ALA A 212 20.99 -0.82 -7.07
C ALA A 212 21.58 -1.85 -8.04
N ARG A 213 20.83 -2.90 -8.36
CA ARG A 213 21.27 -3.97 -9.27
C ARG A 213 21.31 -3.36 -10.67
N SER A 214 22.53 -2.99 -11.09
CA SER A 214 22.79 -2.07 -12.18
C SER A 214 22.03 -2.40 -13.46
N GLN A 215 21.39 -1.40 -14.06
CA GLN A 215 21.12 -1.40 -15.49
C GLN A 215 22.45 -1.16 -16.22
N SER A 216 23.21 -2.22 -16.49
CA SER A 216 24.32 -2.17 -17.43
C SER A 216 24.59 -3.54 -18.04
N THR A 217 25.06 -3.53 -19.28
CA THR A 217 25.26 -4.69 -20.15
C THR A 217 26.68 -5.26 -19.99
N GLN A 218 26.82 -6.56 -20.31
CA GLN A 218 28.04 -7.24 -20.76
C GLN A 218 29.18 -7.61 -19.75
N GLN A 219 29.58 -8.88 -19.89
CA GLN A 219 30.93 -9.47 -19.77
C GLN A 219 31.60 -9.71 -18.39
N THR A 220 31.70 -11.03 -18.09
CA THR A 220 32.76 -11.79 -17.35
C THR A 220 33.17 -11.45 -15.89
N PRO A 221 33.39 -12.48 -15.02
CA PRO A 221 33.93 -12.33 -13.67
C PRO A 221 35.48 -12.36 -13.64
N PRO A 222 36.12 -11.93 -12.53
CA PRO A 222 36.61 -12.95 -11.60
C PRO A 222 36.47 -12.64 -10.08
N GLN A 223 36.23 -13.71 -9.33
CA GLN A 223 36.64 -14.04 -7.94
C GLN A 223 36.41 -13.11 -6.72
N SER A 224 35.94 -13.79 -5.65
CA SER A 224 36.20 -13.57 -4.21
C SER A 224 35.97 -12.19 -3.56
N SER A 225 34.89 -12.07 -2.78
CA SER A 225 34.97 -12.02 -1.31
C SER A 225 33.58 -12.13 -0.66
N GLU A 226 33.52 -12.46 0.63
CA GLU A 226 32.30 -12.83 1.34
C GLU A 226 31.64 -11.63 2.07
N ALA A 227 30.31 -11.48 1.94
CA ALA A 227 29.52 -10.68 2.89
C ALA A 227 28.04 -11.14 2.92
N SER A 228 27.66 -11.80 4.00
CA SER A 228 26.31 -12.34 4.23
C SER A 228 25.19 -11.28 4.18
N THR A 229 24.12 -11.57 3.42
CA THR A 229 22.73 -11.24 3.81
C THR A 229 21.76 -12.18 3.09
N ARG A 230 21.09 -13.04 3.86
CA ARG A 230 19.98 -13.96 3.50
C ARG A 230 19.40 -13.80 2.08
N ARG A 231 20.05 -14.39 1.07
CA ARG A 231 19.31 -14.94 -0.08
C ARG A 231 18.42 -16.07 0.45
N THR A 232 17.27 -16.28 -0.17
CA THR A 232 16.69 -17.63 -0.16
C THR A 232 17.74 -18.56 -0.76
N PHE A 233 18.19 -19.56 0.01
CA PHE A 233 19.19 -20.50 -0.47
C PHE A 233 18.57 -21.26 -1.64
N ILE A 234 19.03 -20.98 -2.85
CA ILE A 234 18.76 -21.82 -4.01
C ILE A 234 19.67 -23.03 -3.81
N PRO A 235 19.15 -24.26 -3.75
CA PRO A 235 20.01 -25.44 -3.69
C PRO A 235 21.02 -25.43 -4.84
N GLU A 236 22.20 -25.97 -4.60
CA GLU A 236 23.18 -26.15 -5.67
C GLU A 236 22.58 -27.07 -6.75
N CYS A 237 22.84 -26.77 -8.02
CA CYS A 237 22.17 -27.46 -9.12
C CYS A 237 22.68 -28.90 -9.19
N THR A 238 21.77 -29.86 -8.98
CA THR A 238 22.10 -31.31 -8.94
C THR A 238 22.50 -31.90 -10.29
N ILE A 239 22.34 -31.12 -11.37
CA ILE A 239 22.66 -31.48 -12.75
C ILE A 239 23.40 -30.34 -13.46
N SER A 240 24.13 -30.66 -14.53
CA SER A 240 24.85 -29.67 -15.34
C SER A 240 23.90 -28.75 -16.14
N GLU A 241 24.40 -27.61 -16.61
CA GLU A 241 23.59 -26.63 -17.34
C GLU A 241 23.12 -27.18 -18.71
N GLU A 242 23.94 -28.01 -19.37
CA GLU A 242 23.58 -28.71 -20.62
C GLU A 242 22.46 -29.73 -20.37
N ARG A 243 22.55 -30.49 -19.27
CA ARG A 243 21.50 -31.44 -18.87
C ARG A 243 20.22 -30.70 -18.52
N ALA A 244 20.29 -29.53 -17.89
CA ALA A 244 19.13 -28.74 -17.54
C ALA A 244 18.41 -28.20 -18.78
N ILE A 245 19.18 -27.78 -19.80
CA ILE A 245 18.65 -27.37 -21.11
C ILE A 245 17.94 -28.56 -21.80
N GLN A 246 18.54 -29.76 -21.81
CA GLN A 246 17.92 -30.96 -22.39
C GLN A 246 16.58 -31.31 -21.72
N CYS A 247 16.56 -31.39 -20.38
CA CYS A 247 15.36 -31.74 -19.61
C CYS A 247 14.25 -30.69 -19.77
N LYS A 248 14.60 -29.40 -19.80
CA LYS A 248 13.67 -28.30 -20.11
C LYS A 248 13.06 -28.44 -21.51
N GLU A 249 13.87 -28.66 -22.54
CA GLU A 249 13.39 -28.68 -23.92
C GLU A 249 12.54 -29.94 -24.20
N TRP A 250 12.79 -31.04 -23.49
CA TRP A 250 11.89 -32.19 -23.44
C TRP A 250 10.55 -31.83 -22.76
N LEU A 251 10.57 -31.16 -21.61
CA LEU A 251 9.38 -30.75 -20.85
C LEU A 251 8.43 -29.81 -21.61
N LYS A 252 8.92 -29.01 -22.58
CA LYS A 252 8.07 -28.21 -23.47
C LYS A 252 7.16 -29.06 -24.36
N HIS A 253 7.68 -30.18 -24.84
CA HIS A 253 7.06 -30.99 -25.90
C HIS A 253 6.38 -32.25 -25.38
N ASN A 254 6.61 -32.62 -24.12
CA ASN A 254 6.13 -33.87 -23.52
C ASN A 254 5.40 -33.60 -22.20
N SER A 255 4.26 -34.27 -22.00
CA SER A 255 3.44 -34.24 -20.78
C SER A 255 3.27 -35.61 -20.13
N GLN A 256 3.89 -36.65 -20.69
CA GLN A 256 3.87 -38.04 -20.24
C GLN A 256 5.21 -38.73 -20.55
N PRO A 257 5.59 -39.79 -19.81
CA PRO A 257 4.91 -40.31 -18.62
C PRO A 257 5.14 -39.42 -17.38
N LEU A 258 4.17 -39.39 -16.45
CA LEU A 258 4.18 -38.47 -15.30
C LEU A 258 5.47 -38.53 -14.46
N ASN A 259 5.98 -39.73 -14.17
CA ASN A 259 7.22 -39.91 -13.40
C ASN A 259 8.43 -39.23 -14.06
N GLN A 260 8.48 -39.17 -15.40
CA GLN A 260 9.55 -38.52 -16.14
C GLN A 260 9.39 -37.00 -16.15
N VAL A 261 8.14 -36.50 -16.19
CA VAL A 261 7.81 -35.09 -16.03
C VAL A 261 8.19 -34.61 -14.63
N GLU A 262 7.82 -35.35 -13.58
CA GLU A 262 8.16 -35.07 -12.18
C GLU A 262 9.67 -35.02 -11.97
N GLN A 263 10.42 -36.03 -12.43
CA GLN A 263 11.88 -36.06 -12.31
C GLN A 263 12.52 -34.83 -12.98
N TYR A 264 12.17 -34.54 -14.24
CA TYR A 264 12.74 -33.38 -14.94
C TYR A 264 12.27 -32.03 -14.36
N MET A 265 11.07 -31.98 -13.76
CA MET A 265 10.58 -30.81 -13.03
C MET A 265 11.33 -30.58 -11.70
N GLN A 266 11.79 -31.64 -11.04
CA GLN A 266 12.71 -31.54 -9.89
C GLN A 266 14.12 -31.16 -10.37
N ASP A 267 14.72 -31.93 -11.28
CA ASP A 267 16.07 -31.73 -11.82
C ASP A 267 16.30 -30.28 -12.30
N THR A 268 15.36 -29.74 -13.07
CA THR A 268 15.48 -28.38 -13.63
C THR A 268 14.98 -27.28 -12.71
N ALA A 269 14.50 -27.55 -11.48
CA ALA A 269 13.90 -26.54 -10.61
C ALA A 269 14.84 -25.36 -10.33
N VAL A 270 16.11 -25.64 -10.02
CA VAL A 270 17.16 -24.63 -9.80
C VAL A 270 17.41 -23.81 -11.06
N TYR A 271 17.50 -24.47 -12.22
CA TYR A 271 17.70 -23.82 -13.53
C TYR A 271 16.52 -22.92 -13.91
N ARG A 272 15.27 -23.42 -13.86
CA ARG A 272 14.06 -22.62 -14.11
C ARG A 272 14.03 -21.38 -13.19
N ALA A 273 14.31 -21.58 -11.90
CA ALA A 273 14.34 -20.49 -10.93
C ALA A 273 15.46 -19.46 -11.22
N LYS A 274 16.61 -19.89 -11.77
CA LYS A 274 17.69 -19.00 -12.27
C LYS A 274 17.18 -18.19 -13.47
N SER A 275 16.70 -18.86 -14.52
CA SER A 275 16.19 -18.23 -15.75
C SER A 275 15.07 -17.21 -15.51
N LEU A 276 14.20 -17.46 -14.53
CA LEU A 276 13.10 -16.56 -14.12
C LEU A 276 13.55 -15.32 -13.32
N ARG A 277 14.80 -15.27 -12.83
CA ARG A 277 15.39 -14.13 -12.08
C ARG A 277 16.40 -13.31 -12.87
N GLU A 278 16.81 -13.82 -14.03
CA GLU A 278 17.81 -13.22 -14.91
C GLU A 278 17.13 -12.55 -16.12
N ASN A 279 16.11 -13.20 -16.69
CA ASN A 279 15.30 -12.65 -17.77
C ASN A 279 13.97 -12.09 -17.21
N GLY A 280 13.55 -10.92 -17.68
CA GLY A 280 12.30 -10.25 -17.28
C GLY A 280 11.07 -10.81 -18.00
N TRP A 281 10.77 -12.09 -17.83
CA TRP A 281 9.64 -12.75 -18.50
C TRP A 281 8.27 -12.16 -18.10
N ASP A 282 7.34 -12.15 -19.04
CA ASP A 282 5.92 -11.96 -18.78
C ASP A 282 5.21 -13.32 -18.53
N ILE A 283 3.95 -13.30 -18.09
CA ILE A 283 3.20 -14.53 -17.76
C ILE A 283 2.98 -15.42 -18.99
N GLN A 284 2.86 -14.86 -20.21
CA GLN A 284 2.68 -15.65 -21.42
C GLN A 284 4.00 -16.34 -21.84
N GLY A 285 5.13 -15.63 -21.79
CA GLY A 285 6.45 -16.22 -22.01
C GLY A 285 6.78 -17.34 -21.02
N ILE A 286 6.49 -17.16 -19.71
CA ILE A 286 6.67 -18.21 -18.70
C ILE A 286 5.83 -19.46 -19.04
N ARG A 287 4.59 -19.28 -19.51
CA ARG A 287 3.71 -20.39 -19.91
C ARG A 287 4.20 -21.14 -21.15
N GLN A 288 4.83 -20.45 -22.10
CA GLN A 288 5.40 -21.07 -23.30
C GLN A 288 6.73 -21.81 -22.99
N GLU A 289 7.57 -21.22 -22.14
CA GLU A 289 8.89 -21.78 -21.85
C GLU A 289 8.85 -22.91 -20.80
N PHE A 290 7.91 -22.83 -19.85
CA PHE A 290 7.79 -23.74 -18.71
C PHE A 290 6.32 -24.14 -18.43
N PRO A 291 5.63 -24.81 -19.38
CA PRO A 291 4.19 -25.09 -19.29
C PRO A 291 3.78 -25.78 -17.99
N HIS A 292 4.58 -26.73 -17.51
CA HIS A 292 4.30 -27.52 -16.31
C HIS A 292 4.40 -26.75 -14.98
N LEU A 293 4.90 -25.50 -14.96
CA LEU A 293 4.86 -24.66 -13.73
C LEU A 293 3.42 -24.30 -13.30
N PHE A 294 2.43 -24.48 -14.19
CA PHE A 294 1.02 -24.24 -13.90
C PHE A 294 0.23 -25.54 -13.67
N THR A 295 0.88 -26.69 -13.74
CA THR A 295 0.27 -28.00 -13.47
C THR A 295 0.21 -28.22 -11.95
N PRO A 296 -0.96 -28.50 -11.36
CA PRO A 296 -1.08 -28.77 -9.93
C PRO A 296 -0.14 -29.89 -9.47
N GLY A 297 0.52 -29.71 -8.34
CA GLY A 297 1.48 -30.67 -7.77
C GLY A 297 2.89 -30.65 -8.37
N MET A 298 3.14 -29.96 -9.49
CA MET A 298 4.48 -29.89 -10.13
C MET A 298 5.39 -28.77 -9.59
N VAL A 299 4.98 -28.10 -8.50
CA VAL A 299 5.74 -27.06 -7.81
C VAL A 299 5.65 -27.31 -6.30
N SER A 300 6.81 -27.48 -5.67
CA SER A 300 7.03 -27.72 -4.23
C SER A 300 7.98 -26.69 -3.64
#